data_AF-A0A435G5C1-F1
#
_entry.id   AF-A0A435G5C1-F1
#
_cell.length_a   1.000
_cell.length_b   1.000
_cell.length_c   1.000
_cell.angle_alpha   90.00
_cell.angle_beta   90.00
_cell.angle_gamma   90.00
#
_symmetry.space_group_name_H-M   'P 1'
#
loop_
_entity.id
_entity.type
_entity.pdbx_description
1 polymer ?
#
loop_
_entity_poly.entity_id
_entity_poly.type
_entity_poly.pdbx_seq_one_letter_code
_entity_poly.pdbx_strand_id
1 'polypeptide(L)'
;FECGSNHADTLALLAGSKALVAGDPAEAIPLIERAMRLTPLAPPWYFGMQGRVLFTAGRYRDAIAALRRSTPDSPHMLIFLMLAHAREGEGAEAAAIASRLRTEFPGFSVDGFIAGYPVTNPDAVRAIRDAAKLVAIR
;
A
#
# COMPACT_ATOMS: atom_id res chain seq x y z
N PHE A 1 -14.28 2.33 27.16
CA PHE A 1 -13.60 3.61 26.88
C PHE A 1 -13.10 3.58 25.43
N GLU A 2 -13.89 4.05 24.46
CA GLU A 2 -13.60 3.95 23.01
C GLU A 2 -13.55 5.33 22.33
N CYS A 3 -12.97 6.35 22.97
CA CYS A 3 -12.76 7.66 22.34
C CYS A 3 -11.42 7.78 21.57
N GLY A 4 -10.48 6.84 21.75
CA GLY A 4 -9.17 6.88 21.09
C GLY A 4 -9.15 6.28 19.67
N SER A 5 -9.91 5.21 19.44
CA SER A 5 -9.90 4.49 18.14
C SER A 5 -10.42 5.36 17.00
N ASN A 6 -11.51 6.09 17.21
CA ASN A 6 -12.12 6.92 16.16
C ASN A 6 -11.15 7.98 15.61
N HIS A 7 -10.29 8.54 16.46
CA HIS A 7 -9.28 9.52 16.01
C HIS A 7 -8.13 8.84 15.27
N ALA A 8 -7.66 7.69 15.75
CA ALA A 8 -6.61 6.91 15.09
C ALA A 8 -7.06 6.36 13.72
N ASP A 9 -8.30 5.86 13.63
CA ASP A 9 -8.89 5.31 12.40
C ASP A 9 -9.01 6.42 11.35
N THR A 10 -9.49 7.59 11.76
CA THR A 10 -9.58 8.77 10.90
C THR A 10 -8.21 9.20 10.39
N LEU A 11 -7.18 9.19 11.25
CA LEU A 11 -5.81 9.53 10.85
C LEU A 11 -5.22 8.51 9.86
N ALA A 12 -5.47 7.22 10.06
CA ALA A 12 -5.02 6.17 9.14
C ALA A 12 -5.70 6.27 7.77
N LEU A 13 -7.00 6.54 7.73
CA LEU A 13 -7.76 6.76 6.50
C LEU A 13 -7.31 8.05 5.79
N LEU A 14 -7.09 9.14 6.54
CA LEU A 14 -6.60 10.40 5.97
C LEU A 14 -5.20 10.24 5.39
N ALA A 15 -4.32 9.48 6.06
CA ALA A 15 -3.00 9.15 5.53
C ALA A 15 -3.10 8.40 4.19
N GLY A 16 -3.97 7.38 4.12
CA GLY A 16 -4.24 6.66 2.88
C GLY A 16 -4.79 7.56 1.77
N SER A 17 -5.70 8.48 2.11
CA SER A 17 -6.26 9.46 1.17
C SER A 17 -5.19 10.43 0.64
N LYS A 18 -4.33 10.95 1.52
CA LYS A 18 -3.20 11.81 1.09
C LYS A 18 -2.23 11.08 0.17
N ALA A 19 -1.92 9.82 0.48
CA ALA A 19 -1.04 9.00 -0.34
C ALA A 19 -1.64 8.65 -1.70
N LEU A 20 -2.90 8.19 -1.76
CA LEU A 20 -3.46 7.56 -2.96
C LEU A 20 -4.46 8.43 -3.74
N VAL A 21 -5.15 9.36 -3.07
CA VAL A 21 -6.26 10.11 -3.67
C VAL A 21 -5.84 11.53 -4.02
N ALA A 22 -5.43 12.31 -3.01
CA ALA A 22 -5.11 13.73 -3.18
C ALA A 22 -4.21 14.24 -2.06
N GLY A 23 -3.12 14.93 -2.41
CA GLY A 23 -2.21 15.57 -1.46
C GLY A 23 -0.76 15.13 -1.68
N ASP A 24 0.10 15.52 -0.74
CA ASP A 24 1.50 15.11 -0.74
C ASP A 24 1.68 13.78 0.05
N PRO A 25 2.19 12.70 -0.56
CA PRO A 25 2.52 11.46 0.15
C PRO A 25 3.45 11.67 1.35
N ALA A 26 4.32 12.67 1.34
CA ALA A 26 5.21 12.99 2.46
C ALA A 26 4.42 13.44 3.71
N GLU A 27 3.30 14.13 3.53
CA GLU A 27 2.41 14.53 4.63
C GLU A 27 1.60 13.35 5.20
N ALA A 28 1.49 12.24 4.47
CA ALA A 28 0.77 11.06 4.92
C ALA A 28 1.52 10.25 6.00
N ILE A 29 2.86 10.28 5.98
CA ILE A 29 3.72 9.57 6.95
C ILE A 29 3.42 9.99 8.41
N PRO A 30 3.50 11.29 8.78
CA PRO A 30 3.26 11.68 10.17
C PRO A 30 1.84 11.35 10.65
N LEU A 31 0.85 11.29 9.75
CA LEU A 31 -0.52 10.91 10.06
C LEU A 31 -0.64 9.43 10.41
N ILE A 32 -0.10 8.53 9.58
CA ILE A 32 -0.17 7.09 9.86
C ILE A 32 0.66 6.72 11.08
N GLU A 33 1.82 7.34 11.28
CA GLU A 33 2.62 7.14 12.48
C GLU A 33 1.87 7.60 13.75
N ARG A 34 1.16 8.73 13.67
CA ARG A 34 0.33 9.19 14.78
C ARG A 34 -0.83 8.22 15.06
N ALA A 35 -1.51 7.72 14.03
CA ALA A 35 -2.54 6.71 14.18
C ALA A 35 -2.02 5.47 14.93
N MET A 36 -0.84 4.98 14.54
CA MET A 36 -0.22 3.82 15.18
C MET A 36 0.22 4.09 16.62
N ARG A 37 0.73 5.30 16.95
CA ARG A 37 1.08 5.67 18.33
C ARG A 37 -0.13 5.75 19.26
N LEU A 38 -1.28 6.17 18.73
CA LEU A 38 -2.53 6.27 19.50
C LEU A 38 -3.15 4.92 19.80
N THR A 39 -2.79 3.89 19.02
CA THR A 39 -3.33 2.54 19.14
C THR A 39 -2.19 1.54 19.37
N PRO A 40 -1.78 1.29 20.63
CA PRO A 40 -0.71 0.34 20.96
C PRO A 40 -0.93 -1.08 20.41
N LEU A 41 -2.19 -1.46 20.20
CA LEU A 41 -2.61 -2.69 19.53
C LEU A 41 -3.23 -2.36 18.16
N ALA A 42 -2.43 -1.74 17.28
CA ALA A 42 -2.91 -1.31 15.97
C ALA A 42 -3.53 -2.50 15.19
N PRO A 43 -4.77 -2.37 14.70
CA PRO A 43 -5.40 -3.40 13.88
C PRO A 43 -4.57 -3.73 12.64
N PRO A 44 -4.61 -4.97 12.12
CA PRO A 44 -3.84 -5.37 10.94
C PRO A 44 -3.99 -4.44 9.72
N TRP A 45 -5.17 -3.84 9.52
CA TRP A 45 -5.41 -2.94 8.40
C TRP A 45 -4.62 -1.62 8.46
N TYR A 46 -4.18 -1.18 9.66
CA TYR A 46 -3.31 0.00 9.81
C TYR A 46 -1.98 -0.23 9.11
N PHE A 47 -1.40 -1.43 9.24
CA PHE A 47 -0.16 -1.78 8.55
C PHE A 47 -0.35 -1.82 7.04
N GLY A 48 -1.54 -2.16 6.56
CA GLY A 48 -1.90 -2.06 5.14
C GLY A 48 -1.88 -0.62 4.65
N MET A 49 -2.46 0.31 5.42
CA MET A 49 -2.39 1.75 5.12
C MET A 49 -0.96 2.28 5.21
N GLN A 50 -0.22 1.90 6.25
CA GLN A 50 1.19 2.28 6.42
C GLN A 50 2.03 1.83 5.23
N GLY A 51 1.86 0.60 4.77
CA GLY A 51 2.56 0.08 3.60
C GLY A 51 2.31 0.90 2.33
N ARG A 52 1.06 1.33 2.10
CA ARG A 52 0.69 2.16 0.94
C ARG A 52 1.30 3.55 1.01
N VAL A 53 1.26 4.17 2.19
CA VAL A 53 1.89 5.46 2.45
C VAL A 53 3.41 5.38 2.22
N LEU A 54 4.06 4.36 2.79
CA LEU A 54 5.49 4.16 2.63
C LEU A 54 5.88 3.88 1.18
N PHE A 55 5.08 3.09 0.46
CA PHE A 55 5.31 2.81 -0.96
C PHE A 55 5.26 4.09 -1.81
N THR A 56 4.22 4.90 -1.64
CA THR A 56 4.05 6.16 -2.40
C THR A 56 5.14 7.18 -2.06
N ALA A 57 5.63 7.18 -0.82
CA ALA A 57 6.77 7.98 -0.39
C ALA A 57 8.16 7.40 -0.80
N GLY A 58 8.21 6.30 -1.55
CA GLY A 58 9.46 5.70 -2.01
C GLY A 58 10.23 4.88 -0.97
N ARG A 59 9.65 4.64 0.21
CA ARG A 59 10.24 3.84 1.30
C ARG A 59 9.87 2.36 1.15
N TYR A 60 10.35 1.72 0.09
CA TYR A 60 9.88 0.38 -0.31
C TYR A 60 10.21 -0.72 0.71
N ARG A 61 11.41 -0.72 1.28
CA ARG A 61 11.78 -1.70 2.33
C ARG A 61 10.86 -1.64 3.56
N ASP A 62 10.55 -0.43 4.02
CA ASP A 62 9.63 -0.22 5.14
C ASP A 62 8.19 -0.60 4.74
N ALA A 63 7.81 -0.32 3.48
CA ALA A 63 6.53 -0.73 2.93
C ALA A 63 6.39 -2.26 2.98
N ILE A 64 7.39 -3.03 2.53
CA ILE A 64 7.38 -4.50 2.61
C ILE A 64 7.16 -4.97 4.05
N ALA A 65 7.91 -4.40 5.00
CA ALA A 65 7.79 -4.76 6.42
C ALA A 65 6.39 -4.49 6.98
N ALA A 66 5.78 -3.35 6.63
CA ALA A 66 4.42 -3.02 7.03
C ALA A 66 3.37 -3.93 6.35
N LEU A 67 3.45 -4.10 5.03
CA LEU A 67 2.49 -4.89 4.26
C LEU A 67 2.47 -6.36 4.74
N ARG A 68 3.62 -6.94 5.11
CA ARG A 68 3.71 -8.30 5.68
C ARG A 68 3.04 -8.46 7.05
N ARG A 69 2.89 -7.37 7.81
CA ARG A 69 2.20 -7.36 9.12
C ARG A 69 0.71 -7.08 9.01
N SER A 70 0.25 -6.68 7.83
CA SER A 70 -1.16 -6.45 7.58
C SER A 70 -1.91 -7.75 7.33
N THR A 71 -3.23 -7.69 7.16
CA THR A 71 -4.02 -8.86 6.74
C THR A 71 -3.57 -9.32 5.36
N PRO A 72 -2.93 -10.51 5.24
CA PRO A 72 -2.61 -11.08 3.94
C PRO A 72 -3.91 -11.54 3.28
N ASP A 73 -4.01 -11.44 1.95
CA ASP A 73 -5.08 -12.01 1.08
C ASP A 73 -6.07 -11.06 0.42
N SER A 74 -5.78 -9.75 0.33
CA SER A 74 -6.46 -8.93 -0.69
C SER A 74 -5.55 -8.66 -1.90
N PRO A 75 -6.10 -8.63 -3.13
CA PRO A 75 -5.32 -8.28 -4.32
C PRO A 75 -4.70 -6.88 -4.20
N HIS A 76 -5.35 -5.96 -3.47
CA HIS A 76 -4.83 -4.63 -3.17
C HIS A 76 -3.55 -4.68 -2.33
N MET A 77 -3.48 -5.58 -1.35
CA MET A 77 -2.27 -5.74 -0.54
C MET A 77 -1.16 -6.41 -1.34
N LEU A 78 -1.50 -7.43 -2.13
CA LEU A 78 -0.56 -8.15 -2.97
C LEU A 78 0.09 -7.25 -4.03
N ILE A 79 -0.65 -6.33 -4.67
CA ILE A 79 -0.04 -5.41 -5.64
C ILE A 79 0.99 -4.49 -4.98
N PHE A 80 0.69 -3.86 -3.84
CA PHE A 80 1.68 -3.00 -3.19
C PHE A 80 2.91 -3.79 -2.73
N LEU A 81 2.74 -5.02 -2.26
CA LEU A 81 3.85 -5.87 -1.84
C LEU A 81 4.72 -6.29 -3.03
N MET A 82 4.09 -6.74 -4.12
CA MET A 82 4.75 -7.07 -5.38
C MET A 82 5.57 -5.89 -5.91
N LEU A 83 4.95 -4.70 -5.98
CA LEU A 83 5.60 -3.51 -6.52
C LEU A 83 6.75 -3.03 -5.62
N ALA A 84 6.59 -3.12 -4.30
CA ALA A 84 7.66 -2.77 -3.37
C ALA A 84 8.87 -3.71 -3.52
N HIS A 85 8.65 -5.02 -3.63
CA HIS A 85 9.71 -5.99 -3.94
C HIS A 85 10.38 -5.70 -5.28
N ALA A 86 9.61 -5.35 -6.32
CA ALA A 86 10.16 -4.99 -7.62
C ALA A 86 11.08 -3.75 -7.55
N ARG A 87 10.72 -2.75 -6.71
CA ARG A 87 11.52 -1.53 -6.52
C ARG A 87 12.79 -1.74 -5.70
N GLU A 88 12.80 -2.71 -4.79
CA GLU A 88 14.01 -3.12 -4.06
C GLU A 88 14.93 -4.04 -4.90
N GLY A 89 14.55 -4.39 -6.13
CA GLY A 89 15.30 -5.31 -6.99
C GLY A 89 15.12 -6.78 -6.61
N GLU A 90 14.16 -7.10 -5.74
CA GLU A 90 13.84 -8.44 -5.27
C GLU A 90 12.92 -9.16 -6.29
N GLY A 91 13.43 -9.32 -7.52
CA GLY A 91 12.65 -9.78 -8.68
C GLY A 91 12.01 -11.16 -8.52
N ALA A 92 12.64 -12.08 -7.78
CA ALA A 92 12.08 -13.40 -7.50
C ALA A 92 10.81 -13.32 -6.63
N GLU A 93 10.82 -12.50 -5.59
CA GLU A 93 9.67 -12.26 -4.71
C GLU A 93 8.54 -11.55 -5.46
N ALA A 94 8.88 -10.52 -6.24
CA ALA A 94 7.92 -9.82 -7.08
C ALA A 94 7.26 -10.77 -8.09
N ALA A 95 8.04 -11.64 -8.75
CA ALA A 95 7.52 -12.62 -9.71
C ALA A 95 6.62 -13.68 -9.03
N ALA A 96 6.96 -14.13 -7.82
CA ALA A 96 6.14 -15.06 -7.07
C ALA A 96 4.77 -14.45 -6.74
N ILE A 97 4.73 -13.20 -6.28
CA ILE A 97 3.47 -12.50 -5.99
C ILE A 97 2.69 -12.20 -7.27
N ALA A 98 3.36 -11.83 -8.37
CA ALA A 98 2.71 -11.64 -9.66
C ALA A 98 2.04 -12.94 -10.16
N SER A 99 2.71 -14.08 -9.97
CA SER A 99 2.13 -15.40 -10.28
C SER A 99 0.90 -15.69 -9.42
N ARG A 100 0.98 -15.38 -8.12
CA ARG A 100 -0.13 -15.52 -7.19
C ARG A 100 -1.33 -14.65 -7.60
N LEU A 101 -1.10 -13.39 -7.94
CA LEU A 101 -2.13 -12.47 -8.43
C LEU A 101 -2.82 -13.01 -9.69
N ARG A 102 -2.07 -13.56 -10.66
CA ARG A 102 -2.65 -14.17 -11.87
C ARG A 102 -3.50 -15.40 -11.58
N THR A 103 -3.05 -16.25 -10.66
CA THR A 103 -3.72 -17.53 -10.37
C THR A 103 -4.97 -17.33 -9.50
N GLU A 104 -4.86 -16.52 -8.44
CA GLU A 104 -5.94 -16.30 -7.48
C GLU A 104 -6.94 -15.25 -7.97
N PHE A 105 -6.49 -14.28 -8.78
CA PHE A 105 -7.31 -13.18 -9.27
C PHE A 105 -7.15 -13.00 -10.80
N PRO A 106 -7.68 -13.90 -11.65
CA PRO A 106 -7.45 -13.90 -13.09
C PRO A 106 -7.86 -12.61 -13.83
N GLY A 107 -8.77 -11.81 -13.25
CA GLY A 107 -9.18 -10.51 -13.77
C GLY A 107 -8.30 -9.33 -13.33
N PHE A 108 -7.29 -9.58 -12.50
CA PHE A 108 -6.42 -8.54 -11.97
C PHE A 108 -5.55 -7.92 -13.08
N SER A 109 -5.47 -6.60 -13.08
CA SER A 109 -4.52 -5.83 -13.87
C SER A 109 -4.15 -4.55 -13.13
N VAL A 110 -2.96 -4.01 -13.40
CA VAL A 110 -2.49 -2.77 -12.78
C VAL A 110 -3.38 -1.60 -13.19
N ASP A 111 -3.76 -1.50 -14.46
CA ASP A 111 -4.68 -0.44 -14.91
C ASP A 111 -6.10 -0.61 -14.34
N GLY A 112 -6.60 -1.86 -14.27
CA GLY A 112 -7.88 -2.14 -13.61
C GLY A 112 -7.85 -1.79 -12.12
N PHE A 113 -6.73 -2.03 -11.45
CA PHE A 113 -6.51 -1.60 -10.07
C PHE A 113 -6.51 -0.08 -9.94
N ILE A 114 -5.78 0.66 -10.79
CA ILE A 114 -5.76 2.13 -10.76
C ILE A 114 -7.15 2.73 -11.02
N ALA A 115 -7.92 2.15 -11.95
CA ALA A 115 -9.25 2.63 -12.30
C ALA A 115 -10.34 2.25 -11.28
N GLY A 116 -10.25 1.06 -10.68
CA GLY A 116 -11.25 0.52 -9.76
C GLY A 116 -10.96 0.78 -8.27
N TYR A 117 -9.73 1.11 -7.92
CA TYR A 117 -9.30 1.52 -6.59
C TYR A 117 -9.12 3.04 -6.57
N PRO A 118 -9.37 3.78 -5.46
CA PRO A 118 -9.25 5.23 -5.43
C PRO A 118 -7.78 5.69 -5.47
N VAL A 119 -7.08 5.42 -6.57
CA VAL A 119 -5.71 5.85 -6.89
C VAL A 119 -5.80 6.98 -7.89
N THR A 120 -6.08 8.18 -7.41
CA THR A 120 -6.21 9.40 -8.24
C THR A 120 -5.06 10.38 -8.03
N ASN A 121 -4.21 10.17 -7.02
CA ASN A 121 -3.03 10.99 -6.80
C ASN A 121 -2.01 10.76 -7.94
N PRO A 122 -1.62 11.79 -8.72
CA PRO A 122 -0.69 11.64 -9.83
C PRO A 122 0.64 10.98 -9.45
N ASP A 123 1.17 11.28 -8.26
CA ASP A 123 2.43 10.72 -7.79
C ASP A 123 2.29 9.23 -7.47
N ALA A 124 1.18 8.83 -6.86
CA ALA A 124 0.88 7.42 -6.62
C ALA A 124 0.67 6.66 -7.92
N VAL A 125 -0.08 7.21 -8.88
CA VAL A 125 -0.29 6.61 -10.21
C VAL A 125 1.05 6.42 -10.91
N ARG A 126 1.92 7.42 -10.92
CA ARG A 126 3.27 7.31 -11.49
C ARG A 126 4.10 6.25 -10.79
N ALA A 127 4.14 6.26 -9.45
CA ALA A 127 4.92 5.29 -8.66
C ALA A 127 4.48 3.84 -8.94
N ILE A 128 3.17 3.59 -9.00
CA ILE A 128 2.61 2.27 -9.31
C ILE A 128 2.99 1.84 -10.73
N ARG A 129 2.76 2.70 -11.73
CA ARG A 129 3.06 2.38 -13.13
C ARG A 129 4.55 2.16 -13.38
N ASP A 130 5.40 2.96 -12.76
CA ASP A 130 6.85 2.81 -12.92
C ASP A 130 7.37 1.54 -12.25
N ALA A 131 6.86 1.19 -11.07
CA ALA A 131 7.19 -0.08 -10.41
C ALA A 131 6.66 -1.29 -11.20
N ALA A 132 5.47 -1.17 -11.82
CA ALA A 132 4.87 -2.27 -12.59
C ALA A 132 5.71 -2.65 -13.81
N LYS A 133 6.44 -1.72 -14.42
CA LYS A 133 7.35 -2.01 -15.55
C LYS A 133 8.50 -2.95 -15.18
N LEU A 134 8.81 -3.09 -13.89
CA LEU A 134 9.91 -3.91 -13.37
C LEU A 134 9.51 -5.37 -13.14
N VAL A 135 8.23 -5.71 -13.27
CA VAL A 135 7.70 -7.06 -13.04
C VAL A 135 6.74 -7.42 -14.16
N ALA A 136 6.78 -8.67 -14.63
CA ALA A 136 5.85 -9.15 -15.64
C ALA A 136 4.44 -9.32 -15.03
N ILE A 137 3.63 -8.26 -15.07
CA ILE A 137 2.23 -8.22 -14.64
C ILE A 137 1.38 -7.52 -15.71
N ARG A 138 0.09 -7.88 -15.79
CA ARG A 138 -0.87 -7.31 -16.74
C ARG A 138 -1.39 -5.95 -16.27
#